data_AF-A0AAD7NDR1-F1
#
_entry.id   AF-A0AAD7NDR1-F1
#
_cell.length_a   1.000
_cell.length_b   1.000
_cell.length_c   1.000
_cell.angle_alpha   90.00
_cell.angle_beta   90.00
_cell.angle_gamma   90.00
#
_symmetry.space_group_name_H-M   'P 1'
#
loop_
_entity.id
_entity.type
_entity.pdbx_description
1 polymer ?
#
loop_
_entity_poly.entity_id
_entity_poly.type
_entity_poly.pdbx_seq_one_letter_code
_entity_poly.pdbx_strand_id
1 'polypeptide(L)'
;MKLSIAALFATSVLYPVALAALTVNDVVTNIGIVTSVSGNINSVVSSLSTSTTGPDVASMGKTLVAQFTVIINDLGTDITAMQATPPFTVQADCDAIVTALGDFVRVHQALLATVIGKHSIFAQFGATAPVAAVLRTLEATIDSFAFAMINLIPCGAGSVTNDKNGLDTAVGNSITLYAQLCIPSLLYPTLMPICVAL
;
A
#
# COMPACT_ATOMS: atom_id res chain seq x y z
N MET A 1 25.04 -16.15 -9.50
CA MET A 1 23.65 -16.24 -9.98
C MET A 1 23.15 -14.80 -10.16
N LYS A 2 23.01 -14.31 -11.40
CA LYS A 2 22.46 -12.97 -11.65
C LYS A 2 20.98 -13.02 -11.30
N LEU A 3 20.59 -12.35 -10.21
CA LEU A 3 19.19 -12.18 -9.86
C LEU A 3 18.61 -11.16 -10.84
N SER A 4 18.07 -11.61 -11.98
CA SER A 4 17.23 -10.76 -12.82
C SER A 4 15.95 -10.51 -12.04
N ILE A 5 15.91 -9.40 -11.30
CA ILE A 5 14.67 -8.84 -10.75
C ILE A 5 13.87 -8.33 -11.96
N ALA A 6 13.15 -9.22 -12.62
CA ALA A 6 12.10 -8.80 -13.54
C ALA A 6 11.01 -8.17 -12.66
N ALA A 7 11.01 -6.84 -12.56
CA ALA A 7 9.97 -6.11 -11.86
C ALA A 7 8.65 -6.37 -12.59
N LEU A 8 7.77 -7.17 -11.98
CA LEU A 8 6.38 -7.22 -12.40
C LEU A 8 5.76 -5.87 -12.03
N PHE A 9 5.52 -5.02 -13.02
CA PHE A 9 4.81 -3.77 -12.81
C PHE A 9 3.33 -4.10 -12.65
N ALA A 10 2.75 -3.77 -11.50
CA ALA A 10 1.32 -3.81 -11.36
C ALA A 10 0.73 -2.67 -12.20
N THR A 11 -0.07 -3.04 -13.19
CA THR A 11 -0.89 -2.12 -13.97
C THR A 11 -2.32 -2.20 -13.45
N SER A 12 -2.86 -1.10 -12.94
CA SER A 12 -4.28 -0.99 -12.71
C SER A 12 -4.97 -0.61 -14.03
N VAL A 13 -6.12 -1.25 -14.30
CA VAL A 13 -7.03 -0.82 -15.36
C VAL A 13 -8.35 -0.50 -14.67
N LEU A 14 -8.47 0.75 -14.21
CA LEU A 14 -9.76 1.28 -13.79
C LEU A 14 -10.51 1.73 -15.04
N TYR A 15 -11.72 1.22 -15.23
CA TYR A 15 -12.59 1.70 -16.30
C TYR A 15 -13.01 3.13 -15.96
N PRO A 16 -12.96 4.09 -16.92
CA PRO A 16 -13.42 5.44 -16.65
C PRO A 16 -14.90 5.40 -16.29
N VAL A 17 -15.20 5.64 -15.01
CA VAL A 17 -16.58 5.74 -14.54
C VAL A 17 -17.13 7.07 -15.03
N ALA A 18 -17.90 7.05 -16.11
CA ALA A 18 -18.49 8.25 -16.69
C ALA A 18 -19.64 8.75 -15.79
N LEU A 19 -19.37 9.57 -14.76
CA LEU A 19 -20.38 10.22 -13.86
C LEU A 19 -21.53 9.33 -13.34
N ALA A 20 -21.43 8.02 -13.50
CA ALA A 20 -22.42 7.04 -13.10
C ALA A 20 -22.14 6.63 -11.67
N ALA A 21 -23.21 6.46 -10.89
CA ALA A 21 -23.13 5.84 -9.58
C ALA A 21 -22.50 4.44 -9.72
N LEU A 22 -21.55 4.13 -8.85
CA LEU A 22 -20.95 2.80 -8.77
C LEU A 22 -22.04 1.77 -8.42
N THR A 23 -21.88 0.58 -8.98
CA THR A 23 -22.56 -0.61 -8.45
C THR A 23 -21.71 -1.25 -7.36
N VAL A 24 -22.34 -2.12 -6.56
CA VAL A 24 -21.64 -2.94 -5.55
C VAL A 24 -20.50 -3.75 -6.18
N ASN A 25 -20.74 -4.30 -7.38
CA ASN A 25 -19.74 -5.07 -8.11
C ASN A 25 -18.55 -4.21 -8.57
N ASP A 26 -18.79 -2.95 -8.93
CA ASP A 26 -17.70 -2.03 -9.29
C ASP A 26 -16.82 -1.76 -8.08
N VAL A 27 -17.41 -1.49 -6.92
CA VAL A 27 -16.65 -1.26 -5.68
C VAL A 27 -15.81 -2.48 -5.30
N VAL A 28 -16.43 -3.67 -5.28
CA VAL A 28 -15.72 -4.93 -4.99
C VAL A 28 -14.59 -5.18 -5.99
N THR A 29 -14.83 -4.91 -7.27
CA THR A 29 -13.81 -5.08 -8.33
C THR A 29 -12.65 -4.12 -8.14
N ASN A 30 -12.92 -2.84 -7.88
CA ASN A 30 -11.88 -1.83 -7.69
C ASN A 30 -11.02 -2.13 -6.46
N ILE A 31 -11.63 -2.53 -5.34
CA ILE A 31 -10.89 -3.02 -4.16
C ILE A 31 -10.03 -4.23 -4.52
N GLY A 32 -10.57 -5.17 -5.32
CA GLY A 32 -9.83 -6.34 -5.82
C GLY A 32 -8.61 -5.97 -6.67
N ILE A 33 -8.70 -4.93 -7.49
CA ILE A 33 -7.58 -4.40 -8.29
C ILE A 33 -6.47 -3.90 -7.36
N VAL A 34 -6.79 -3.04 -6.39
CA VAL A 34 -5.79 -2.50 -5.45
C VAL A 34 -5.20 -3.60 -4.55
N THR A 35 -6.00 -4.61 -4.21
CA THR A 35 -5.53 -5.82 -3.51
C THR A 35 -4.49 -6.58 -4.33
N SER A 36 -4.77 -6.79 -5.62
CA SER A 36 -3.85 -7.45 -6.55
C SER A 36 -2.55 -6.66 -6.72
N VAL A 37 -2.64 -5.34 -6.90
CA VAL A 37 -1.49 -4.44 -6.94
C VAL A 37 -0.64 -4.61 -5.67
N SER A 38 -1.26 -4.57 -4.49
CA SER A 38 -0.56 -4.76 -3.21
C SER A 38 0.14 -6.12 -3.11
N GLY A 39 -0.52 -7.21 -3.54
CA GLY A 39 0.06 -8.56 -3.57
C GLY A 39 1.25 -8.69 -4.54
N ASN A 40 1.18 -8.04 -5.69
CA ASN A 40 2.26 -8.01 -6.68
C ASN A 40 3.48 -7.24 -6.16
N ILE A 41 3.27 -6.06 -5.55
CA ILE A 41 4.33 -5.32 -4.88
C ILE A 41 4.99 -6.19 -3.82
N ASN A 42 4.20 -6.87 -2.98
CA ASN A 42 4.71 -7.72 -1.93
C ASN A 42 5.61 -8.83 -2.49
N SER A 43 5.17 -9.48 -3.56
CA SER A 43 5.95 -10.52 -4.25
C SER A 43 7.30 -9.98 -4.73
N VAL A 44 7.30 -8.80 -5.35
CA VAL A 44 8.51 -8.16 -5.87
C VAL A 44 9.46 -7.74 -4.74
N VAL A 45 8.96 -7.04 -3.71
CA VAL A 45 9.77 -6.54 -2.59
C VAL A 45 10.31 -7.69 -1.72
N SER A 46 9.55 -8.78 -1.57
CA SER A 46 9.98 -9.94 -0.78
C SER A 46 11.27 -10.58 -1.31
N SER A 47 11.52 -10.46 -2.62
CA SER A 47 12.72 -10.98 -3.30
C SER A 47 14.01 -10.24 -2.93
N LEU A 48 13.93 -9.02 -2.38
CA LEU A 48 15.10 -8.29 -1.91
C LEU A 48 15.81 -9.07 -0.81
N SER A 49 17.13 -9.16 -0.92
CA SER A 49 17.97 -9.81 0.08
C SER A 49 19.18 -8.95 0.39
N THR A 50 19.92 -9.33 1.43
CA THR A 50 21.21 -8.71 1.76
C THR A 50 22.28 -8.90 0.69
N SER A 51 22.09 -9.85 -0.23
CA SER A 51 22.98 -10.08 -1.38
C SER A 51 22.63 -9.26 -2.62
N THR A 52 21.50 -8.54 -2.61
CA THR A 52 21.07 -7.67 -3.72
C THR A 52 22.04 -6.49 -3.88
N THR A 53 22.39 -6.16 -5.12
CA THR A 53 23.37 -5.09 -5.38
C THR A 53 22.79 -3.71 -5.09
N GLY A 54 23.66 -2.74 -4.75
CA GLY A 54 23.22 -1.36 -4.49
C GLY A 54 22.39 -0.73 -5.61
N PRO A 55 22.80 -0.81 -6.89
CA PRO A 55 21.99 -0.33 -8.01
C PRO A 55 20.61 -0.99 -8.09
N ASP A 56 20.51 -2.30 -7.83
CA ASP A 56 19.24 -3.03 -7.85
C ASP A 56 18.35 -2.60 -6.68
N VAL A 57 18.90 -2.38 -5.48
CA VAL A 57 18.15 -1.85 -4.34
C VAL A 57 17.63 -0.43 -4.62
N ALA A 58 18.47 0.43 -5.20
CA ALA A 58 18.05 1.78 -5.58
C ALA A 58 16.93 1.75 -6.64
N SER A 59 17.02 0.86 -7.63
CA SER A 59 15.95 0.66 -8.60
C SER A 59 14.67 0.14 -7.93
N MET A 60 14.81 -0.81 -7.00
CA MET A 60 13.66 -1.32 -6.25
C MET A 60 12.99 -0.25 -5.40
N GLY A 61 13.76 0.64 -4.76
CA GLY A 61 13.22 1.75 -4.00
C GLY A 61 12.36 2.68 -4.88
N LYS A 62 12.83 2.99 -6.08
CA LYS A 62 12.05 3.77 -7.07
C LYS A 62 10.79 3.02 -7.52
N THR A 63 10.90 1.73 -7.80
CA THR A 63 9.75 0.88 -8.16
C THR A 63 8.73 0.86 -7.04
N LEU A 64 9.15 0.66 -5.79
CA LEU A 64 8.26 0.64 -4.64
C LEU A 64 7.50 1.97 -4.51
N VAL A 65 8.19 3.11 -4.65
CA VAL A 65 7.56 4.43 -4.65
C VAL A 65 6.54 4.56 -5.77
N ALA A 66 6.92 4.23 -7.01
CA ALA A 66 6.02 4.32 -8.15
C ALA A 66 4.77 3.45 -7.99
N GLN A 67 4.91 2.25 -7.41
CA GLN A 67 3.79 1.32 -7.23
C GLN A 67 2.87 1.73 -6.08
N PHE A 68 3.39 2.31 -4.99
CA PHE A 68 2.53 2.97 -4.00
C PHE A 68 1.81 4.18 -4.60
N THR A 69 2.44 4.94 -5.50
CA THR A 69 1.76 6.02 -6.23
C THR A 69 0.62 5.51 -7.11
N VAL A 70 0.75 4.32 -7.72
CA VAL A 70 -0.37 3.68 -8.43
C VAL A 70 -1.53 3.41 -7.49
N ILE A 71 -1.29 2.78 -6.33
CA ILE A 71 -2.33 2.55 -5.31
C ILE A 71 -3.00 3.87 -4.90
N ILE A 72 -2.20 4.90 -4.62
CA ILE A 72 -2.71 6.22 -4.22
C ILE A 72 -3.64 6.81 -5.28
N ASN A 73 -3.27 6.73 -6.56
CA ASN A 73 -4.08 7.26 -7.65
C ASN A 73 -5.36 6.45 -7.90
N ASP A 74 -5.28 5.12 -7.78
CA ASP A 74 -6.43 4.23 -7.90
C ASP A 74 -7.45 4.55 -6.79
N LEU A 75 -6.99 4.60 -5.54
CA LEU A 75 -7.84 4.97 -4.40
C LEU A 75 -8.39 6.39 -4.54
N GLY A 76 -7.61 7.36 -5.05
CA GLY A 76 -8.09 8.71 -5.32
C GLY A 76 -9.21 8.77 -6.36
N THR A 77 -9.13 7.91 -7.38
CA THR A 77 -10.19 7.74 -8.39
C THR A 77 -11.43 7.13 -7.77
N ASP A 78 -11.27 6.08 -6.96
CA ASP A 78 -12.36 5.41 -6.25
C ASP A 78 -13.05 6.36 -5.28
N ILE A 79 -12.29 7.14 -4.49
CA ILE A 79 -12.83 8.16 -3.57
C ILE A 79 -13.78 9.10 -4.31
N THR A 80 -13.38 9.60 -5.47
CA THR A 80 -14.18 10.52 -6.28
C THR A 80 -15.48 9.86 -6.75
N ALA A 81 -15.39 8.61 -7.23
CA ALA A 81 -16.55 7.86 -7.71
C ALA A 81 -17.51 7.48 -6.56
N MET A 82 -16.99 7.10 -5.39
CA MET A 82 -17.79 6.80 -4.20
C MET A 82 -18.57 8.04 -3.72
N GLN A 83 -17.96 9.22 -3.74
CA GLN A 83 -18.64 10.47 -3.35
C GLN A 83 -19.79 10.86 -4.31
N ALA A 84 -19.72 10.42 -5.56
CA ALA A 84 -20.79 10.60 -6.55
C ALA A 84 -21.87 9.50 -6.50
N THR A 85 -21.67 8.46 -5.67
CA THR A 85 -22.53 7.29 -5.58
C THR A 85 -23.45 7.40 -4.36
N PRO A 86 -24.78 7.24 -4.50
CA PRO A 86 -25.67 7.16 -3.35
C PRO A 86 -25.30 5.98 -2.42
N PRO A 87 -25.50 6.10 -1.10
CA PRO A 87 -25.14 5.04 -0.16
C PRO A 87 -25.88 3.72 -0.45
N PHE A 88 -25.16 2.60 -0.35
CA PHE A 88 -25.76 1.27 -0.32
C PHE A 88 -26.32 1.01 1.09
N THR A 89 -27.60 0.67 1.15
CA THR A 89 -28.33 0.45 2.42
C THR A 89 -28.78 -0.99 2.62
N VAL A 90 -28.61 -1.84 1.60
CA VAL A 90 -28.92 -3.27 1.69
C VAL A 90 -27.75 -3.97 2.38
N GLN A 91 -28.05 -4.70 3.47
CA GLN A 91 -27.01 -5.33 4.29
C GLN A 91 -26.11 -6.29 3.50
N ALA A 92 -26.69 -7.08 2.59
CA ALA A 92 -25.93 -8.03 1.78
C ALA A 92 -24.87 -7.33 0.88
N ASP A 93 -25.16 -6.12 0.40
CA ASP A 93 -24.24 -5.33 -0.41
C ASP A 93 -23.10 -4.78 0.44
N CYS A 94 -23.44 -4.28 1.64
CA CYS A 94 -22.47 -3.88 2.66
C CYS A 94 -21.52 -5.02 3.02
N ASP A 95 -22.05 -6.23 3.27
CA ASP A 95 -21.26 -7.39 3.66
C ASP A 95 -20.28 -7.82 2.55
N ALA A 96 -20.69 -7.75 1.28
CA ALA A 96 -19.84 -8.05 0.14
C ALA A 96 -18.65 -7.07 0.03
N ILE A 97 -18.93 -5.77 0.18
CA ILE A 97 -17.90 -4.73 0.14
C ILE A 97 -16.95 -4.84 1.34
N VAL A 98 -17.49 -5.05 2.54
CA VAL A 98 -16.68 -5.25 3.76
C VAL A 98 -15.78 -6.47 3.64
N THR A 99 -16.28 -7.57 3.06
CA THR A 99 -15.46 -8.78 2.83
C THR A 99 -14.29 -8.47 1.89
N ALA A 100 -14.54 -7.79 0.77
CA ALA A 100 -13.50 -7.39 -0.16
C ALA A 100 -12.48 -6.44 0.50
N LEU A 101 -12.95 -5.50 1.33
CA LEU A 101 -12.10 -4.58 2.07
C LEU A 101 -11.20 -5.31 3.07
N GLY A 102 -11.74 -6.29 3.81
CA GLY A 102 -10.95 -7.10 4.74
C GLY A 102 -9.83 -7.89 4.07
N ASP A 103 -10.08 -8.40 2.85
CA ASP A 103 -9.05 -9.05 2.05
C ASP A 103 -7.95 -8.08 1.59
N PHE A 104 -8.36 -6.89 1.13
CA PHE A 104 -7.42 -5.81 0.83
C PHE A 104 -6.54 -5.48 2.04
N VAL A 105 -7.16 -5.24 3.20
CA VAL A 105 -6.46 -4.88 4.45
C VAL A 105 -5.43 -5.94 4.81
N ARG A 106 -5.81 -7.22 4.78
CA ARG A 106 -4.90 -8.34 5.07
C ARG A 106 -3.70 -8.38 4.12
N VAL A 107 -3.94 -8.24 2.81
CA VAL A 107 -2.86 -8.27 1.80
C VAL A 107 -1.96 -7.04 1.93
N HIS A 108 -2.54 -5.87 2.15
CA HIS A 108 -1.79 -4.62 2.27
C HIS A 108 -0.98 -4.56 3.57
N GLN A 109 -1.49 -5.08 4.68
CA GLN A 109 -0.71 -5.26 5.92
C GLN A 109 0.46 -6.22 5.72
N ALA A 110 0.28 -7.32 4.97
CA ALA A 110 1.38 -8.22 4.63
C ALA A 110 2.46 -7.52 3.78
N LEU A 111 2.06 -6.68 2.83
CA LEU A 111 2.97 -5.82 2.08
C LEU A 111 3.76 -4.90 3.01
N LEU A 112 3.10 -4.16 3.90
CA LEU A 112 3.75 -3.22 4.82
C LEU A 112 4.70 -3.94 5.79
N ALA A 113 4.32 -5.12 6.29
CA ALA A 113 5.20 -5.96 7.09
C ALA A 113 6.46 -6.39 6.32
N THR A 114 6.33 -6.76 5.04
CA THR A 114 7.48 -7.05 4.17
C THR A 114 8.35 -5.82 3.98
N VAL A 115 7.76 -4.66 3.69
CA VAL A 115 8.50 -3.39 3.51
C VAL A 115 9.28 -3.05 4.77
N ILE A 116 8.65 -3.10 5.95
CA ILE A 116 9.31 -2.98 7.27
C ILE A 116 10.51 -3.94 7.37
N GLY A 117 10.32 -5.22 7.02
CA GLY A 117 11.36 -6.24 7.06
C GLY A 117 12.55 -5.98 6.10
N LYS A 118 12.37 -5.17 5.06
CA LYS A 118 13.43 -4.78 4.11
C LYS A 118 14.07 -3.43 4.44
N HIS A 119 13.62 -2.75 5.49
CA HIS A 119 14.10 -1.40 5.85
C HIS A 119 15.63 -1.28 5.85
N SER A 120 16.32 -2.23 6.50
CA SER A 120 17.78 -2.20 6.64
C SER A 120 18.53 -2.32 5.32
N ILE A 121 17.96 -3.02 4.33
CA ILE A 121 18.51 -3.10 2.97
C ILE A 121 18.36 -1.74 2.29
N PHE A 122 17.17 -1.13 2.36
CA PHE A 122 16.96 0.21 1.79
C PHE A 122 17.80 1.29 2.48
N ALA A 123 17.98 1.19 3.80
CA ALA A 123 18.80 2.10 4.60
C ALA A 123 20.28 2.04 4.18
N GLN A 124 20.81 0.83 3.94
CA GLN A 124 22.19 0.63 3.50
C GLN A 124 22.50 1.41 2.20
N PHE A 125 21.50 1.58 1.33
CA PHE A 125 21.67 2.19 0.01
C PHE A 125 20.93 3.54 -0.13
N GLY A 126 20.56 4.18 0.98
CA GLY A 126 20.01 5.54 0.98
C GLY A 126 18.63 5.67 0.33
N ALA A 127 17.83 4.60 0.32
CA ALA A 127 16.52 4.56 -0.33
C ALA A 127 15.34 4.77 0.63
N THR A 128 15.57 5.10 1.90
CA THR A 128 14.50 5.19 2.92
C THR A 128 13.65 6.45 2.80
N ALA A 129 14.25 7.61 2.55
CA ALA A 129 13.52 8.89 2.55
C ALA A 129 12.41 8.98 1.48
N PRO A 130 12.62 8.58 0.21
CA PRO A 130 11.54 8.55 -0.79
C PRO A 130 10.41 7.59 -0.42
N VAL A 131 10.73 6.45 0.22
CA VAL A 131 9.73 5.49 0.68
C VAL A 131 8.93 6.07 1.85
N ALA A 132 9.58 6.73 2.81
CA ALA A 132 8.88 7.45 3.89
C ALA A 132 7.92 8.52 3.35
N ALA A 133 8.33 9.25 2.30
CA ALA A 133 7.50 10.28 1.69
C ALA A 133 6.21 9.69 1.08
N VAL A 134 6.32 8.64 0.27
CA VAL A 134 5.14 8.02 -0.36
C VAL A 134 4.23 7.34 0.67
N LEU A 135 4.79 6.77 1.74
CA LEU A 135 3.99 6.15 2.81
C LEU A 135 3.12 7.17 3.54
N ARG A 136 3.58 8.41 3.75
CA ARG A 136 2.75 9.50 4.32
C ARG A 136 1.60 9.88 3.40
N THR A 137 1.84 9.94 2.09
CA THR A 137 0.77 10.20 1.11
C THR A 137 -0.24 9.05 1.07
N LEU A 138 0.25 7.81 1.19
CA LEU A 138 -0.58 6.62 1.27
C LEU A 138 -1.48 6.63 2.51
N GLU A 139 -0.94 6.97 3.69
CA GLU A 139 -1.71 7.11 4.94
C GLU A 139 -2.88 8.09 4.77
N ALA A 140 -2.62 9.31 4.31
CA ALA A 140 -3.65 10.32 4.09
C ALA A 140 -4.71 9.88 3.06
N THR A 141 -4.31 9.07 2.07
CA THR A 141 -5.22 8.54 1.06
C THR A 141 -6.08 7.40 1.62
N ILE A 142 -5.52 6.51 2.44
CA ILE A 142 -6.25 5.45 3.15
C ILE A 142 -7.28 6.07 4.10
N ASP A 143 -6.91 7.14 4.81
CA ASP A 143 -7.84 7.90 5.67
C ASP A 143 -9.05 8.41 4.88
N SER A 144 -8.78 9.07 3.75
CA SER A 144 -9.80 9.63 2.88
C SER A 144 -10.68 8.54 2.25
N PHE A 145 -10.07 7.42 1.86
CA PHE A 145 -10.76 6.25 1.32
C PHE A 145 -11.69 5.62 2.35
N ALA A 146 -11.23 5.44 3.59
CA ALA A 146 -12.05 4.89 4.66
C ALA A 146 -13.26 5.78 4.97
N PHE A 147 -13.10 7.10 5.00
CA PHE A 147 -14.24 8.02 5.18
C PHE A 147 -15.23 7.97 4.01
N ALA A 148 -14.74 7.93 2.76
CA ALA A 148 -15.60 7.77 1.60
C ALA A 148 -16.36 6.43 1.63
N MET A 149 -15.69 5.36 2.04
CA MET A 149 -16.29 4.04 2.18
C MET A 149 -17.35 4.00 3.30
N ILE A 150 -17.10 4.61 4.47
CA ILE A 150 -18.10 4.73 5.54
C ILE A 150 -19.38 5.42 5.06
N ASN A 151 -19.24 6.48 4.26
CA ASN A 151 -20.38 7.19 3.68
C ASN A 151 -21.11 6.35 2.62
N LEU A 152 -20.37 5.57 1.84
CA LEU A 152 -20.92 4.72 0.80
C LEU A 152 -21.66 3.51 1.36
N ILE A 153 -21.16 2.90 2.43
CA ILE A 153 -21.76 1.73 3.09
C ILE A 153 -22.01 1.97 4.59
N PRO A 154 -23.00 2.81 4.97
CA PRO A 154 -23.28 3.10 6.37
C PRO A 154 -23.58 1.85 7.21
N CYS A 155 -24.17 0.80 6.62
CA CYS A 155 -24.38 -0.49 7.30
C CYS A 155 -23.09 -1.24 7.65
N GLY A 156 -21.97 -0.95 6.97
CA GLY A 156 -20.66 -1.55 7.20
C GLY A 156 -19.68 -0.65 7.96
N ALA A 157 -20.09 0.54 8.40
CA ALA A 157 -19.21 1.58 8.94
C ALA A 157 -18.31 1.10 10.11
N GLY A 158 -18.84 0.25 10.99
CA GLY A 158 -18.06 -0.31 12.10
C GLY A 158 -16.90 -1.20 11.63
N SER A 159 -17.15 -2.05 10.63
CA SER A 159 -16.11 -2.90 10.04
C SER A 159 -15.07 -2.08 9.29
N VAL A 160 -15.51 -1.11 8.47
CA VAL A 160 -14.59 -0.20 7.76
C VAL A 160 -13.71 0.57 8.73
N THR A 161 -14.24 1.01 9.87
CA THR A 161 -13.47 1.70 10.91
C THR A 161 -12.42 0.78 11.53
N ASN A 162 -12.75 -0.48 11.82
CA ASN A 162 -11.80 -1.44 12.37
C ASN A 162 -10.68 -1.75 11.38
N ASP A 163 -11.03 -1.96 10.11
CA ASP A 163 -10.09 -2.20 9.02
C ASP A 163 -9.14 -1.02 8.81
N LYS A 164 -9.68 0.21 8.84
CA LYS A 164 -8.89 1.45 8.81
C LYS A 164 -7.90 1.50 9.97
N ASN A 165 -8.33 1.30 11.21
CA ASN A 165 -7.44 1.36 12.38
C ASN A 165 -6.28 0.35 12.29
N GLY A 166 -6.56 -0.83 11.73
CA GLY A 166 -5.53 -1.84 11.44
C GLY A 166 -4.52 -1.38 10.38
N LEU A 167 -4.98 -0.71 9.33
CA LEU A 167 -4.10 -0.13 8.30
C LEU A 167 -3.30 1.06 8.84
N ASP A 168 -3.92 1.99 9.57
CA ASP A 168 -3.26 3.13 10.20
C ASP A 168 -2.06 2.67 11.05
N THR A 169 -2.27 1.64 11.86
CA THR A 169 -1.20 1.08 12.70
C THR A 169 -0.04 0.55 11.84
N ALA A 170 -0.34 -0.20 10.78
CA ALA A 170 0.68 -0.79 9.91
C ALA A 170 1.45 0.27 9.10
N VAL A 171 0.74 1.26 8.55
CA VAL A 171 1.33 2.36 7.78
C VAL A 171 2.13 3.28 8.69
N GLY A 172 1.59 3.65 9.86
CA GLY A 172 2.27 4.46 10.86
C GLY A 172 3.59 3.82 11.32
N ASN A 173 3.59 2.53 11.64
CA ASN A 173 4.81 1.79 11.95
C ASN A 173 5.84 1.83 10.80
N SER A 174 5.38 1.71 9.56
CA SER A 174 6.24 1.79 8.37
C SER A 174 6.83 3.19 8.21
N ILE A 175 6.02 4.24 8.37
CA ILE A 175 6.47 5.64 8.31
C ILE A 175 7.51 5.92 9.38
N THR A 176 7.23 5.56 10.63
CA THR A 176 8.15 5.78 11.75
C THR A 176 9.50 5.13 11.50
N LEU A 177 9.51 3.89 11.00
CA LEU A 177 10.75 3.18 10.71
C LEU A 177 11.52 3.84 9.55
N TYR A 178 10.85 4.10 8.43
CA TYR A 178 11.50 4.66 7.24
C TYR A 178 11.90 6.14 7.38
N ALA A 179 11.35 6.85 8.36
CA ALA A 179 11.73 8.22 8.69
C ALA A 179 13.02 8.32 9.51
N GLN A 180 13.59 7.21 9.98
CA GLN A 180 14.82 7.21 10.76
C GLN A 180 16.02 7.72 9.94
N LEU A 181 16.95 8.38 10.63
CA LEU A 181 18.26 8.70 10.07
C LEU A 181 19.16 7.46 10.19
N CYS A 182 19.62 6.93 9.07
CA CYS A 182 20.45 5.73 9.03
C CYS A 182 21.86 6.03 8.51
N ILE A 183 22.86 5.44 9.19
CA ILE A 183 24.26 5.43 8.76
C ILE A 183 24.53 4.07 8.10
N PRO A 184 24.85 4.02 6.79
CA PRO A 184 25.22 2.79 6.12
C PRO A 184 26.42 2.09 6.78
N SER A 185 26.44 0.77 6.74
CA SER A 185 27.54 -0.03 7.29
C SER A 185 28.60 -0.31 6.23
N LEU A 186 29.88 -0.17 6.60
CA LEU A 186 31.02 -0.57 5.77
C LEU A 186 31.21 -2.09 5.72
N LEU A 187 30.62 -2.83 6.67
CA LEU A 187 30.72 -4.28 6.79
C LEU A 187 29.39 -4.96 6.44
N TYR A 188 28.53 -4.30 5.66
CA TYR A 188 27.27 -4.88 5.23
C TYR A 188 27.50 -6.14 4.38
N PRO A 189 26.78 -7.25 4.61
CA PRO A 189 25.64 -7.41 5.52
C PRO A 189 25.97 -7.97 6.92
N THR A 190 27.25 -8.15 7.26
CA THR A 190 27.66 -8.68 8.59
C THR A 190 27.35 -7.72 9.74
N LEU A 191 27.40 -6.42 9.46
CA LEU A 191 26.92 -5.37 10.35
C LEU A 191 25.84 -4.57 9.60
N MET A 192 24.65 -4.47 10.17
CA MET A 192 23.53 -3.74 9.58
C MET A 192 23.71 -2.22 9.78
N PRO A 193 23.04 -1.36 8.98
CA PRO A 193 23.00 0.08 9.22
C PRO A 193 22.51 0.41 10.63
N ILE A 194 23.08 1.46 11.22
CA ILE A 194 22.61 2.01 12.49
C ILE A 194 21.60 3.10 12.18
N CYS A 195 20.39 2.98 12.72
CA CYS A 195 19.31 3.94 12.49
C CYS A 195 18.84 4.54 13.82
N VAL A 196 18.56 5.84 13.82
CA VAL A 196 18.06 6.57 14.97
C VAL A 196 16.77 7.31 14.60
N ALA A 197 15.82 7.35 15.54
CA ALA A 197 14.63 8.18 15.40
C ALA A 197 15.03 9.65 15.36
N LEU A 198 14.31 10.42 14.53
CA LEU A 198 14.38 11.88 14.48
C LEU A 198 13.41 12.51 15.47
#